data_AF-A0A421JVY5-F1
#
_entry.id   AF-A0A421JVY5-F1
#
_cell.length_a   1.000
_cell.length_b   1.000
_cell.length_c   1.000
_cell.angle_alpha   90.00
_cell.angle_beta   90.00
_cell.angle_gamma   90.00
#
_symmetry.space_group_name_H-M   'P 1'
#
loop_
_entity.id
_entity.type
_entity.pdbx_description
1 polymer ?
#
loop_
_entity_poly.entity_id
_entity_poly.type
_entity_poly.pdbx_seq_one_letter_code
_entity_poly.pdbx_strand_id
1 'polypeptide(L)'
;MYIITSKYYTPLDRFINKFKKKGFLLYSGIILLSVGYVMYELSHLPQIPPERKKKLNLDKEIKSNSPDKDELSIDHSHEINSWSKKQLFEYLHKQNIYPDIDEKITTIRRMVYEIYERQTNI
;
A
#
# COMPACT_ATOMS: atom_id res chain seq x y z
N MET A 1 12.59 -62.02 9.18
CA MET A 1 12.13 -60.64 9.44
C MET A 1 12.25 -59.86 8.14
N TYR A 2 11.17 -59.81 7.36
CA TYR A 2 11.16 -59.16 6.03
C TYR A 2 10.91 -57.66 6.21
N ILE A 3 11.93 -56.85 5.91
CA ILE A 3 11.80 -55.40 5.88
C ILE A 3 11.25 -55.03 4.50
N ILE A 4 9.93 -54.89 4.42
CA ILE A 4 9.22 -54.40 3.26
C ILE A 4 9.55 -52.91 3.13
N THR A 5 10.63 -52.60 2.42
CA THR A 5 10.84 -51.23 1.91
C THR A 5 9.91 -51.06 0.71
N SER A 6 8.65 -50.76 0.99
CA SER A 6 7.72 -50.26 -0.02
C SER A 6 8.23 -48.90 -0.47
N LYS A 7 9.15 -48.88 -1.43
CA LYS A 7 9.48 -47.70 -2.22
C LYS A 7 8.20 -47.33 -2.97
N TYR A 8 7.43 -46.41 -2.40
CA TYR A 8 6.36 -45.72 -3.09
C TYR A 8 6.99 -44.89 -4.20
N TYR A 9 7.26 -45.54 -5.33
CA TYR A 9 7.68 -44.90 -6.55
C TYR A 9 6.42 -44.28 -7.18
N THR A 10 5.94 -43.21 -6.56
CA THR A 10 4.76 -42.48 -7.02
C THR A 10 5.06 -41.94 -8.42
N PRO A 11 4.14 -42.00 -9.40
CA PRO A 11 4.38 -41.46 -10.75
C PRO A 11 4.85 -40.00 -10.72
N LEU A 12 4.43 -39.24 -9.69
CA LEU A 12 4.90 -37.89 -9.38
C LEU A 12 6.43 -37.77 -9.24
N ASP A 13 7.11 -38.75 -8.62
CA ASP A 13 8.56 -38.71 -8.41
C ASP A 13 9.32 -38.82 -9.75
N ARG A 14 8.76 -39.60 -10.69
CA ARG A 14 9.25 -39.70 -12.08
C ARG A 14 9.02 -38.40 -12.85
N PHE A 15 7.92 -37.67 -12.59
CA PHE A 15 7.68 -36.36 -13.15
C PHE A 15 8.64 -35.31 -12.61
N ILE A 16 8.88 -35.28 -11.30
CA ILE A 16 9.79 -34.34 -10.62
C ILE A 16 11.23 -34.48 -11.10
N ASN A 17 11.72 -35.72 -11.27
CA ASN A 17 13.08 -35.93 -11.76
C ASN A 17 13.25 -35.53 -13.25
N LYS A 18 12.16 -35.57 -14.04
CA LYS A 18 12.11 -35.05 -15.42
C LYS A 18 12.00 -33.52 -15.46
N PHE A 19 11.27 -32.95 -14.50
CA PHE A 19 11.18 -31.50 -14.27
C PHE A 19 12.50 -30.91 -13.78
N LYS A 20 13.38 -31.64 -13.09
CA LYS A 20 14.71 -31.08 -12.76
C LYS A 20 15.52 -30.61 -13.98
N LYS A 21 15.33 -31.21 -15.17
CA LYS A 21 16.00 -30.78 -16.42
C LYS A 21 15.18 -29.81 -17.28
N LYS A 22 13.85 -29.72 -17.09
CA LYS A 22 12.94 -28.86 -17.89
C LYS A 22 12.14 -27.85 -17.03
N GLY A 23 12.42 -27.76 -15.75
CA GLY A 23 11.66 -27.01 -14.75
C GLY A 23 11.79 -25.51 -14.93
N PHE A 24 12.93 -25.07 -15.49
CA PHE A 24 13.09 -23.71 -15.96
C PHE A 24 11.99 -23.30 -16.95
N LEU A 25 11.60 -24.21 -17.85
CA LEU A 25 10.59 -23.94 -18.87
C LEU A 25 9.18 -23.83 -18.28
N LEU A 26 8.86 -24.64 -17.26
CA LEU A 26 7.58 -24.55 -16.55
C LEU A 26 7.50 -23.28 -15.70
N TYR A 27 8.55 -22.99 -14.94
CA TYR A 27 8.62 -21.81 -14.08
C TYR A 27 8.52 -20.53 -14.92
N SER A 28 9.33 -20.45 -15.98
CA SER A 28 9.28 -19.35 -16.95
C SER A 28 7.89 -19.25 -17.61
N GLY A 29 7.28 -20.38 -18.00
CA GLY A 29 5.95 -20.41 -18.59
C GLY A 29 4.84 -19.88 -17.67
N ILE A 30 4.85 -20.24 -16.38
CA ILE A 30 3.87 -19.76 -15.40
C ILE A 30 4.01 -18.24 -15.21
N ILE A 31 5.24 -17.74 -15.12
CA ILE A 31 5.51 -16.30 -15.01
C ILE A 31 5.03 -15.56 -16.26
N LEU A 32 5.37 -16.06 -17.46
CA LEU A 32 4.92 -15.49 -18.73
C LEU A 32 3.40 -15.47 -18.85
N LEU A 33 2.72 -16.53 -18.43
CA LEU A 33 1.26 -16.59 -18.41
C LEU A 33 0.68 -15.54 -17.46
N SER A 34 1.26 -15.41 -16.26
CA SER A 34 0.82 -14.43 -15.26
C SER A 34 1.02 -12.98 -15.73
N VAL A 35 2.19 -12.66 -16.29
CA VAL A 35 2.48 -11.32 -16.82
C VAL A 35 1.62 -11.01 -18.04
N GLY A 36 1.44 -11.99 -18.93
CA GLY A 36 0.57 -11.88 -20.09
C GLY A 36 -0.89 -11.63 -19.70
N TYR A 37 -1.38 -12.28 -18.64
CA TYR A 37 -2.73 -12.07 -18.11
C TYR A 37 -2.91 -10.65 -17.57
N VAL A 38 -1.96 -10.15 -16.77
CA VAL A 38 -2.02 -8.76 -16.26
C VAL A 38 -1.95 -7.74 -17.40
N MET A 39 -1.10 -7.97 -18.41
CA MET A 39 -1.05 -7.12 -19.60
C MET A 39 -2.33 -7.20 -20.45
N TYR A 40 -2.96 -8.38 -20.52
CA TYR A 40 -4.24 -8.55 -21.18
C TYR A 40 -5.34 -7.75 -20.48
N GLU A 41 -5.42 -7.84 -19.15
CA GLU A 41 -6.32 -6.99 -18.37
C GLU A 41 -6.00 -5.50 -18.58
N LEU A 42 -4.72 -5.11 -18.53
CA LEU A 42 -4.28 -3.72 -18.71
C LEU A 42 -4.69 -3.13 -20.07
N SER A 43 -4.62 -3.94 -21.13
CA SER A 43 -4.97 -3.54 -22.49
C SER A 43 -6.47 -3.54 -22.78
N HIS A 44 -7.25 -4.33 -22.03
CA HIS A 44 -8.71 -4.38 -22.15
C HIS A 44 -9.43 -3.39 -21.23
N LEU A 45 -8.72 -2.63 -20.39
CA LEU A 45 -9.37 -1.57 -19.65
C LEU A 45 -9.96 -0.54 -20.62
N PRO A 46 -11.20 -0.09 -20.38
CA PRO A 46 -11.76 1.02 -21.11
C PRO A 46 -10.78 2.19 -20.99
N GLN A 47 -10.44 2.76 -22.14
CA GLN A 47 -9.51 3.88 -22.27
C GLN A 47 -10.01 4.99 -21.35
N ILE A 48 -9.40 5.14 -20.18
CA ILE A 48 -9.72 6.24 -19.27
C ILE A 48 -9.40 7.50 -20.09
N PRO A 49 -10.39 8.39 -20.31
CA PRO A 49 -10.21 9.54 -21.18
C PRO A 49 -8.94 10.27 -20.71
N PRO A 50 -8.04 10.65 -21.62
CA PRO A 50 -6.75 11.20 -21.25
C PRO A 50 -7.01 12.37 -20.31
N GLU A 51 -6.53 12.28 -19.07
CA GLU A 51 -6.61 13.38 -18.12
C GLU A 51 -5.94 14.57 -18.81
N ARG A 52 -6.77 15.54 -19.23
CA ARG A 52 -6.27 16.85 -19.63
C ARG A 52 -5.36 17.26 -18.50
N LYS A 53 -4.07 17.50 -18.80
CA LYS A 53 -3.09 18.04 -17.87
C LYS A 53 -3.61 19.38 -17.35
N LYS A 54 -4.50 19.35 -16.36
CA LYS A 54 -4.97 20.51 -15.64
C LYS A 54 -3.87 20.84 -14.66
N LYS A 55 -3.09 21.85 -15.03
CA LYS A 55 -2.48 22.70 -14.01
C LYS A 55 -3.62 23.21 -13.11
N LEU A 56 -3.32 23.26 -11.82
CA LEU A 56 -4.02 23.95 -10.73
C LEU A 56 -5.13 23.21 -9.96
N ASN A 57 -4.88 23.26 -8.65
CA ASN A 57 -5.81 23.34 -7.52
C ASN A 57 -6.57 22.07 -7.15
N LEU A 58 -5.89 21.34 -6.27
CA LEU A 58 -6.36 20.22 -5.49
C LEU A 58 -7.28 20.73 -4.38
N ASP A 59 -8.56 20.90 -4.67
CA ASP A 59 -9.60 20.91 -3.64
C ASP A 59 -10.92 20.48 -4.26
N LYS A 60 -11.61 19.62 -3.50
CA LYS A 60 -12.98 19.10 -3.67
C LYS A 60 -13.21 17.87 -4.56
N GLU A 61 -13.73 16.86 -3.85
CA GLU A 61 -14.65 15.80 -4.26
C GLU A 61 -14.08 14.47 -4.74
N ILE A 62 -13.64 13.63 -3.79
CA ILE A 62 -14.11 12.23 -3.68
C ILE A 62 -14.30 11.90 -2.18
N LYS A 63 -15.55 12.06 -1.72
CA LYS A 63 -16.17 11.32 -0.61
C LYS A 63 -16.52 9.90 -1.08
N SER A 64 -16.79 8.97 -0.14
CA SER A 64 -17.46 7.66 -0.31
C SER A 64 -16.58 6.41 -0.53
N ASN A 65 -16.11 5.82 0.58
CA ASN A 65 -16.25 4.40 0.91
C ASN A 65 -15.42 4.07 2.17
N SER A 66 -15.98 4.37 3.35
CA SER A 66 -15.74 3.60 4.58
C SER A 66 -16.75 4.05 5.63
N PRO A 67 -17.52 3.13 6.25
CA PRO A 67 -18.43 3.45 7.32
C PRO A 67 -17.64 3.33 8.63
N ASP A 68 -17.01 4.41 9.07
CA ASP A 68 -16.80 4.60 10.50
C ASP A 68 -16.66 6.08 10.81
N LYS A 69 -17.49 6.47 11.76
CA LYS A 69 -17.56 7.76 12.46
C LYS A 69 -16.13 8.16 12.84
N ASP A 70 -15.66 9.37 12.56
CA ASP A 70 -16.04 10.58 13.28
C ASP A 70 -15.82 11.83 12.38
N GLU A 71 -16.91 12.50 12.03
CA GLU A 71 -16.89 13.91 11.64
C GLU A 71 -16.59 14.74 12.89
N LEU A 72 -15.31 14.98 13.16
CA LEU A 72 -14.86 16.03 14.05
C LEU A 72 -14.38 17.20 13.18
N SER A 73 -15.12 18.29 13.25
CA SER A 73 -14.86 19.57 12.60
C SER A 73 -13.46 20.07 12.97
N ILE A 74 -12.48 19.83 12.10
CA ILE A 74 -11.16 20.45 12.19
C ILE A 74 -11.37 21.91 11.79
N ASP A 75 -11.34 22.82 12.76
CA ASP A 75 -11.39 24.25 12.52
C ASP A 75 -10.26 24.63 11.54
N HIS A 76 -10.63 25.09 10.35
CA HIS A 76 -9.70 25.38 9.26
C HIS A 76 -8.80 26.59 9.56
N SER A 77 -9.00 27.26 10.70
CA SER A 77 -8.35 28.52 11.05
C SER A 77 -6.99 28.38 11.75
N HIS A 78 -6.52 27.16 12.02
CA HIS A 78 -5.27 26.95 12.76
C HIS A 78 -4.01 27.12 11.91
N GLU A 79 -3.00 27.82 12.43
CA GLU A 79 -1.69 28.05 11.80
C GLU A 79 -1.02 26.75 11.34
N ILE A 80 -1.27 25.66 12.05
CA ILE A 80 -0.76 24.30 11.79
C ILE A 80 -1.23 23.75 10.44
N ASN A 81 -2.40 24.16 9.95
CA ASN A 81 -2.90 23.70 8.64
C ASN A 81 -2.07 24.25 7.47
N SER A 82 -1.42 25.41 7.67
CA SER A 82 -0.53 26.02 6.68
C SER A 82 0.86 25.37 6.64
N TRP A 83 1.20 24.56 7.65
CA TRP A 83 2.53 23.97 7.74
C TRP A 83 2.74 22.85 6.72
N SER A 84 3.93 22.88 6.12
CA SER A 84 4.39 21.82 5.23
C SER A 84 4.64 20.52 6.01
N LYS A 85 4.61 19.38 5.31
CA LYS A 85 4.90 18.06 5.91
C LYS A 85 6.19 18.10 6.72
N LYS A 86 7.27 18.66 6.15
CA LYS A 86 8.57 18.75 6.83
C LYS A 86 8.47 19.47 8.18
N GLN A 87 7.73 20.57 8.26
CA GLN A 87 7.55 21.35 9.49
C GLN A 87 6.76 20.60 10.56
N LEU A 88 5.72 19.85 10.18
CA LEU A 88 4.96 19.00 11.10
C LEU A 88 5.88 17.96 11.76
N PHE A 89 6.70 17.28 10.97
CA PHE A 89 7.64 16.28 11.47
C PHE A 89 8.76 16.90 12.30
N GLU A 90 9.29 18.06 11.91
CA GLU A 90 10.30 18.80 12.67
C GLU A 90 9.78 19.24 14.04
N TYR A 91 8.52 19.67 14.11
CA TYR A 91 7.86 20.01 15.36
C TYR A 91 7.65 18.78 16.26
N LEU A 92 7.16 17.66 15.71
CA LEU A 92 7.02 16.40 16.46
C LEU A 92 8.37 15.88 16.97
N HIS A 93 9.40 15.97 16.13
CA HIS A 93 10.77 15.62 16.50
C HIS A 93 11.26 16.44 17.69
N LYS A 94 11.00 17.75 17.72
CA LYS A 94 11.34 18.63 18.86
C LYS A 94 10.64 18.21 20.15
N GLN A 95 9.45 17.61 20.04
CA GLN A 95 8.67 17.08 21.17
C GLN A 95 9.01 15.62 21.50
N ASN A 96 10.04 15.04 20.87
CA ASN A 96 10.45 13.63 20.99
C ASN A 96 9.33 12.62 20.63
N ILE A 97 8.44 12.99 19.72
CA ILE A 97 7.36 12.13 19.22
C ILE A 97 7.69 11.72 17.79
N TYR A 98 7.73 10.42 17.55
CA TYR A 98 8.14 9.82 16.29
C TYR A 98 6.96 9.03 15.72
N PRO A 99 6.19 9.61 14.79
CA PRO A 99 5.11 8.89 14.12
C PRO A 99 5.68 7.80 13.19
N ASP A 100 4.91 6.75 12.96
CA ASP A 100 5.33 5.65 12.07
C ASP A 100 5.44 6.11 10.61
N ILE A 101 6.32 5.46 9.85
CA ILE A 101 6.65 5.83 8.45
C ILE A 101 5.40 5.77 7.55
N ASP A 102 4.48 4.86 7.84
CA ASP A 102 3.27 4.61 7.06
C ASP A 102 2.05 5.42 7.54
N GLU A 103 2.20 6.27 8.56
CA GLU A 103 1.09 7.08 9.06
C GLU A 103 0.62 8.11 8.04
N LYS A 104 -0.72 8.25 7.95
CA LYS A 104 -1.35 9.26 7.11
C LYS A 104 -1.05 10.65 7.65
N ILE A 105 -0.75 11.58 6.73
CA ILE A 105 -0.46 13.00 7.05
C ILE A 105 -1.57 13.65 7.87
N THR A 106 -2.82 13.21 7.70
CA THR A 106 -3.99 13.67 8.49
C THR A 106 -3.86 13.32 9.96
N THR A 107 -3.34 12.13 10.28
CA THR A 107 -3.14 11.65 11.66
C THR A 107 -2.00 12.43 12.32
N ILE A 108 -0.90 12.62 11.60
CA ILE A 108 0.25 13.40 12.05
C ILE A 108 -0.16 14.84 12.35
N ARG A 109 -0.98 15.45 11.49
CA ARG A 109 -1.51 16.79 11.71
C ARG A 109 -2.40 16.85 12.97
N ARG A 110 -3.21 15.83 13.23
CA ARG A 110 -4.00 15.71 14.46
C ARG A 110 -3.12 15.64 15.69
N MET A 111 -2.05 14.83 15.68
CA MET A 111 -1.12 14.75 16.81
C MET A 111 -0.46 16.10 17.09
N VAL A 112 0.02 16.79 16.04
CA VAL A 112 0.60 18.13 16.18
C VAL A 112 -0.41 19.11 16.79
N TYR A 113 -1.67 19.06 16.33
CA TYR A 113 -2.75 19.88 16.87
C TYR A 113 -2.96 19.65 18.37
N GLU A 114 -3.10 18.40 18.80
CA GLU A 114 -3.31 18.05 20.21
C GLU A 114 -2.15 18.53 21.10
N ILE A 115 -0.91 18.42 20.61
CA ILE A 115 0.27 18.87 21.34
C ILE A 115 0.32 20.40 21.41
N TYR A 116 0.02 21.08 20.30
CA TYR A 116 0.04 22.53 20.22
C TYR A 116 -1.04 23.18 21.09
N GLU A 117 -2.27 22.66 21.06
CA GLU A 117 -3.34 23.13 21.95
C GLU A 117 -2.98 22.91 23.42
N ARG A 118 -2.38 21.76 23.74
CA ARG A 118 -1.92 21.47 25.10
C ARG A 118 -0.87 22.47 25.57
N GLN A 119 0.01 22.94 24.69
CA GLN A 119 1.01 23.97 25.01
C GLN A 119 0.43 25.37 25.12
N THR A 120 -0.65 25.68 24.38
CA THR A 120 -1.24 27.01 24.32
C THR A 120 -2.24 27.27 25.45
N ASN A 121 -2.82 26.20 26.03
CA ASN A 121 -3.70 26.26 27.21
C ASN A 121 -2.94 26.21 28.55
N ILE A 122 -1.62 26.30 28.54
CA ILE A 122 -0.75 26.43 29.73
C ILE A 122 -0.24 27.87 29.77
#